data_AF-H8H1P3-F1
#
_entry.id   AF-H8H1P3-F1
#
_cell.length_a   1.000
_cell.length_b   1.000
_cell.length_c   1.000
_cell.angle_alpha   90.00
_cell.angle_beta   90.00
_cell.angle_gamma   90.00
#
_symmetry.space_group_name_H-M   'P 1'
#
loop_
_entity.id
_entity.type
_entity.pdbx_description
1 polymer ?
#
loop_
_entity_poly.entity_id
_entity_poly.type
_entity_poly.pdbx_seq_one_letter_code
_entity_poly.pdbx_strand_id
1 'polypeptide(L)'
;MERLQHALTGLEDYDLLSPFSTVESLQRLERIAHAAVEAELPWDSLLILAQWVMDQHWVTEKMPGSFLAPRRAEMLLRLSTMYEEIQGCRRAEEVPTTWRGRMNLRSG
;
A
#
# COMPACT_ATOMS: atom_id res chain seq x y z
N MET A 1 -14.07 3.98 5.52
CA MET A 1 -14.46 3.64 4.14
C MET A 1 -14.23 4.77 3.14
N GLU A 2 -14.74 5.99 3.36
CA GLU A 2 -14.56 7.12 2.42
C GLU A 2 -13.10 7.45 2.09
N ARG A 3 -12.20 7.42 3.10
CA ARG A 3 -10.76 7.65 2.90
C ARG A 3 -10.08 6.61 1.99
N LEU A 4 -10.49 5.36 2.11
CA LEU A 4 -9.96 4.27 1.28
C LEU A 4 -10.42 4.43 -0.17
N GLN A 5 -11.69 4.78 -0.38
CA GLN A 5 -12.21 5.05 -1.73
C GLN A 5 -11.46 6.21 -2.38
N HIS A 6 -11.26 7.30 -1.65
CA HIS A 6 -10.50 8.46 -2.16
C HIS A 6 -9.01 8.16 -2.37
N ALA A 7 -8.42 7.28 -1.57
CA ALA A 7 -7.04 6.85 -1.81
C ALA A 7 -6.93 5.98 -3.08
N LEU A 8 -7.88 5.07 -3.27
CA LEU A 8 -7.92 4.15 -4.41
C LEU A 8 -8.06 4.85 -5.75
N THR A 9 -8.77 5.99 -5.84
CA THR A 9 -8.82 6.79 -7.09
C THR A 9 -7.43 7.26 -7.52
N GLY A 10 -6.45 7.33 -6.62
CA GLY A 10 -5.06 7.65 -6.95
C GLY A 10 -4.33 6.60 -7.80
N LEU A 11 -4.87 5.37 -7.91
CA LEU A 11 -4.37 4.32 -8.81
C LEU A 11 -4.79 4.53 -10.26
N GLU A 12 -5.82 5.33 -10.51
CA GLU A 12 -6.34 5.61 -11.85
C GLU A 12 -5.28 6.40 -12.62
N ASP A 13 -4.89 7.57 -12.12
CA ASP A 13 -3.92 8.47 -12.77
C ASP A 13 -2.45 8.06 -12.55
N TYR A 14 -2.16 6.76 -12.44
CA TYR A 14 -0.77 6.31 -12.33
C TYR A 14 -0.11 6.38 -13.71
N ASP A 15 0.91 7.22 -13.87
CA ASP A 15 1.58 7.40 -15.17
C ASP A 15 2.27 6.11 -15.60
N LEU A 16 1.62 5.39 -16.52
CA LEU A 16 2.06 4.10 -17.04
C LEU A 16 3.29 4.22 -17.94
N LEU A 17 3.55 5.41 -18.47
CA LEU A 17 4.52 5.63 -19.54
C LEU A 17 5.91 6.03 -19.01
N SER A 18 6.01 6.44 -17.74
CA SER A 18 7.30 6.77 -17.14
C SER A 18 7.92 5.56 -16.42
N PRO A 19 9.12 5.08 -16.82
CA PRO A 19 9.87 4.08 -16.06
C PRO A 19 10.32 4.56 -14.68
N PHE A 20 10.12 5.85 -14.37
CA PHE A 20 10.38 6.49 -13.09
C PHE A 20 9.14 7.24 -12.59
N SER A 21 7.98 6.56 -12.53
CA SER A 21 6.77 7.11 -11.91
C SER A 21 7.14 7.79 -10.59
N THR A 22 6.96 9.11 -10.57
CA THR A 22 7.49 10.13 -9.66
C THR A 22 7.37 9.80 -8.17
N VAL A 23 8.10 10.52 -7.30
CA VAL A 23 7.89 10.52 -5.83
C VAL A 23 6.38 10.57 -5.48
N GLU A 24 5.61 11.30 -6.27
CA GLU A 24 4.15 11.40 -6.17
C GLU A 24 3.42 10.04 -6.34
N SER A 25 3.86 9.20 -7.26
CA SER A 25 3.31 7.86 -7.50
C SER A 25 3.53 6.93 -6.32
N LEU A 26 4.71 6.99 -5.69
CA LEU A 26 4.99 6.25 -4.46
C LEU A 26 4.18 6.77 -3.27
N GLN A 27 4.06 8.11 -3.13
CA GLN A 27 3.23 8.73 -2.10
C GLN A 27 1.75 8.35 -2.23
N ARG A 28 1.25 8.16 -3.45
CA ARG A 28 -0.12 7.66 -3.68
C ARG A 28 -0.30 6.23 -3.17
N LEU A 29 0.63 5.33 -3.49
CA LEU A 29 0.61 3.94 -2.99
C LEU A 29 0.70 3.88 -1.47
N GLU A 30 1.55 4.71 -0.87
CA GLU A 30 1.70 4.84 0.57
C GLU A 30 0.38 5.29 1.24
N ARG A 31 -0.30 6.30 0.68
CA ARG A 31 -1.62 6.74 1.17
C ARG A 31 -2.67 5.63 1.11
N ILE A 32 -2.67 4.83 0.04
CA ILE A 32 -3.59 3.68 -0.10
C ILE A 32 -3.30 2.64 0.97
N ALA A 33 -2.03 2.27 1.16
CA ALA A 33 -1.62 1.30 2.16
C ALA A 33 -2.02 1.77 3.58
N HIS A 34 -1.75 3.03 3.93
CA HIS A 34 -2.18 3.62 5.21
C HIS A 34 -3.70 3.55 5.39
N ALA A 35 -4.47 4.01 4.39
CA ALA A 35 -5.93 4.01 4.47
C ALA A 35 -6.51 2.58 4.61
N ALA A 36 -5.87 1.59 3.97
CA ALA A 36 -6.25 0.19 4.09
C ALA A 36 -5.96 -0.37 5.49
N VAL A 37 -4.79 -0.08 6.07
CA VAL A 37 -4.44 -0.49 7.43
C VAL A 37 -5.34 0.18 8.47
N GLU A 38 -5.62 1.47 8.33
CA GLU A 38 -6.58 2.20 9.19
C GLU A 38 -7.99 1.61 9.11
N ALA A 39 -8.41 1.18 7.92
CA ALA A 39 -9.70 0.54 7.69
C ALA A 39 -9.73 -0.94 8.09
N GLU A 40 -8.62 -1.49 8.61
CA GLU A 40 -8.47 -2.91 8.94
C GLU A 40 -8.82 -3.83 7.76
N LEU A 41 -8.58 -3.34 6.54
CA LEU A 41 -8.89 -4.08 5.33
C LEU A 41 -7.87 -5.20 5.15
N PRO A 42 -8.30 -6.47 5.00
CA PRO A 42 -7.39 -7.57 4.68
C PRO A 42 -6.69 -7.35 3.35
N TRP A 43 -5.44 -7.80 3.25
CA TRP A 43 -4.63 -7.68 2.02
C TRP A 43 -5.35 -8.23 0.78
N ASP A 44 -5.99 -9.40 0.88
CA ASP A 44 -6.71 -10.00 -0.25
C ASP A 44 -7.83 -9.10 -0.79
N SER A 45 -8.52 -8.38 0.11
CA SER A 45 -9.57 -7.42 -0.27
C SER A 45 -8.97 -6.17 -0.90
N LEU A 46 -7.85 -5.67 -0.37
CA LEU A 46 -7.11 -4.55 -0.96
C LEU A 46 -6.61 -4.90 -2.38
N LEU A 47 -6.08 -6.11 -2.54
CA LEU A 47 -5.57 -6.63 -3.81
C LEU A 47 -6.66 -6.64 -4.89
N ILE A 48 -7.84 -7.19 -4.56
CA ILE A 48 -8.98 -7.22 -5.49
C ILE A 48 -9.41 -5.81 -5.89
N LEU A 49 -9.52 -4.89 -4.92
CA LEU A 49 -9.92 -3.50 -5.19
C LEU A 49 -8.88 -2.77 -6.05
N ALA A 50 -7.60 -2.90 -5.72
CA ALA A 50 -6.52 -2.27 -6.48
C ALA A 50 -6.47 -2.79 -7.93
N GLN A 51 -6.61 -4.10 -8.12
CA GLN A 51 -6.69 -4.72 -9.45
C GLN A 51 -7.88 -4.18 -10.24
N TRP A 52 -9.06 -4.14 -9.61
CA TRP A 52 -10.28 -3.65 -10.26
C TRP A 52 -10.14 -2.20 -10.73
N VAL A 53 -9.61 -1.30 -9.88
CA VAL A 53 -9.38 0.11 -10.25
C VAL A 53 -8.39 0.24 -11.42
N MET A 54 -7.27 -0.48 -11.37
CA MET A 54 -6.30 -0.50 -12.48
C MET A 54 -6.92 -1.06 -13.77
N ASP A 55 -7.75 -2.11 -13.69
CA ASP A 55 -8.46 -2.67 -14.84
C ASP A 55 -9.44 -1.67 -15.46
N GLN A 56 -10.23 -0.94 -14.65
CA GLN A 56 -11.17 0.06 -15.17
C GLN A 56 -10.45 1.20 -15.91
N HIS A 57 -9.34 1.70 -15.37
CA HIS A 57 -8.63 2.81 -15.99
C HIS A 57 -7.87 2.37 -17.24
N TRP A 58 -7.15 1.25 -17.20
CA TRP A 58 -6.25 0.87 -18.30
C TRP A 58 -6.98 0.28 -19.51
N VAL A 59 -8.17 -0.30 -19.31
CA VAL A 59 -9.08 -0.66 -20.41
C VAL A 59 -9.50 0.60 -21.19
N THR A 60 -9.66 1.73 -20.49
CA THR A 60 -10.06 3.00 -21.09
C THR A 60 -8.94 3.63 -21.94
N GLU A 61 -7.67 3.43 -21.54
CA GLU A 61 -6.50 3.98 -22.26
C GLU A 61 -6.08 3.20 -23.52
N LYS A 62 -6.75 2.07 -23.86
CA LYS A 62 -6.42 1.21 -25.03
C LYS A 62 -4.94 0.78 -25.10
N MET A 63 -4.27 0.71 -23.96
CA MET A 63 -2.87 0.29 -23.86
C MET A 63 -2.74 -1.22 -24.12
N PRO A 64 -1.68 -1.70 -24.81
CA PRO A 64 -1.50 -3.12 -25.05
C PRO A 64 -1.28 -3.88 -23.73
N GLY A 65 -2.06 -4.96 -23.53
CA GLY A 65 -2.03 -5.73 -22.28
C GLY A 65 -0.65 -6.29 -21.89
N SER A 66 0.23 -6.52 -22.87
CA SER A 66 1.62 -6.94 -22.63
C SER A 66 2.47 -5.88 -21.92
N PHE A 67 2.12 -4.60 -22.03
CA PHE A 67 2.78 -3.50 -21.32
C PHE A 67 2.16 -3.30 -19.93
N LEU A 68 0.86 -3.53 -19.80
CA LEU A 68 0.11 -3.33 -18.55
C LEU A 68 0.38 -4.41 -17.50
N ALA A 69 0.49 -5.68 -17.91
CA ALA A 69 0.71 -6.79 -16.99
C ALA A 69 1.97 -6.63 -16.10
N PRO A 70 3.17 -6.33 -16.64
CA PRO A 70 4.34 -6.13 -15.80
C PRO A 70 4.23 -4.89 -14.89
N ARG A 71 3.57 -3.81 -15.36
CA ARG A 71 3.32 -2.62 -14.54
C ARG A 71 2.39 -2.89 -13.37
N ARG A 72 1.34 -3.67 -13.60
CA ARG A 72 0.45 -4.13 -12.52
C ARG A 72 1.22 -4.89 -11.46
N ALA A 73 2.04 -5.84 -11.88
CA ALA A 73 2.83 -6.65 -10.96
C ALA A 73 3.78 -5.78 -10.13
N GLU A 74 4.44 -4.81 -10.76
CA GLU A 74 5.30 -3.84 -10.07
C GLU A 74 4.53 -3.01 -9.03
N MET A 75 3.37 -2.46 -9.39
CA MET A 75 2.55 -1.64 -8.49
C MET A 75 2.01 -2.45 -7.31
N LEU A 76 1.48 -3.65 -7.57
CA LEU A 76 0.96 -4.51 -6.52
C LEU A 76 2.06 -4.96 -5.56
N LEU A 77 3.27 -5.23 -6.06
CA LEU A 77 4.42 -5.56 -5.22
C LEU A 77 4.83 -4.38 -4.33
N ARG A 78 4.85 -3.16 -4.85
CA ARG A 78 5.14 -1.97 -4.03
C ARG A 78 4.08 -1.74 -2.97
N LEU A 79 2.81 -1.88 -3.35
CA LEU A 79 1.69 -1.72 -2.44
C LEU A 79 1.71 -2.78 -1.33
N SER A 80 2.06 -4.04 -1.64
CA SER A 80 2.17 -5.10 -0.64
C SER A 80 3.28 -4.80 0.36
N THR A 81 4.45 -4.38 -0.11
CA THR A 81 5.57 -4.02 0.77
C THR A 81 5.19 -2.90 1.74
N MET A 82 4.60 -1.81 1.23
CA MET A 82 4.16 -0.69 2.07
C MET A 82 3.08 -1.11 3.08
N TYR A 83 2.11 -1.93 2.66
CA TYR A 83 1.06 -2.45 3.53
C TYR A 83 1.63 -3.29 4.68
N GLU A 84 2.57 -4.19 4.39
CA GLU A 84 3.23 -5.03 5.39
C GLU A 84 4.08 -4.22 6.37
N GLU A 85 4.83 -3.23 5.89
CA GLU A 85 5.64 -2.33 6.72
C GLU A 85 4.76 -1.54 7.71
N ILE A 86 3.66 -0.95 7.23
CA ILE A 86 2.73 -0.18 8.07
C ILE A 86 2.05 -1.09 9.10
N GLN A 87 1.60 -2.29 8.70
CA GLN A 87 1.06 -3.28 9.64
C GLN A 87 2.08 -3.76 10.67
N GLY A 88 3.35 -3.85 10.28
CA GLY A 88 4.47 -4.18 11.17
C GLY A 88 4.69 -3.11 12.23
N CYS A 89 4.72 -1.83 11.82
CA CYS A 89 4.84 -0.69 12.72
C CYS A 89 3.65 -0.60 13.70
N ARG A 90 2.41 -0.72 13.21
CA ARG A 90 1.21 -0.73 14.07
C ARG A 90 1.27 -1.81 15.13
N ARG A 91 1.63 -3.04 14.74
CA ARG A 91 1.80 -4.17 15.68
C ARG A 91 2.91 -3.91 16.70
N ALA A 92 4.02 -3.27 16.32
CA ALA A 92 5.10 -2.95 17.23
C ALA A 92 4.71 -1.88 18.27
N GLU A 93 3.85 -0.93 17.90
CA GLU A 93 3.28 0.07 18.82
C GLU A 93 2.28 -0.52 19.81
N GLU A 94 1.53 -1.55 19.40
CA GLU A 94 0.57 -2.26 20.25
C GLU A 94 1.23 -3.20 21.28
N VAL A 95 2.54 -3.51 21.15
CA VAL A 95 3.29 -4.26 22.18
C VAL A 95 3.57 -3.35 23.38
N PRO A 96 2.99 -3.62 24.57
CA PRO A 96 3.24 -2.79 25.73
C PRO A 96 4.71 -2.92 26.14
N THR A 97 5.33 -1.77 26.44
CA THR A 97 6.74 -1.57 26.84
C THR A 97 7.12 -2.21 28.20
N THR A 98 6.45 -3.29 28.61
CA THR A 98 6.66 -4.00 29.89
C THR A 98 8.06 -4.59 30.05
N TRP A 99 8.87 -4.63 29.00
CA TRP A 99 10.27 -5.06 29.05
C TRP A 99 11.26 -3.95 29.40
N ARG A 100 10.88 -2.66 29.33
CA ARG A 100 11.79 -1.55 29.65
C ARG A 100 12.05 -1.36 31.16
N GLY A 101 11.30 -2.06 32.02
CA GLY A 101 11.44 -2.00 33.48
C GLY A 101 12.31 -3.08 34.13
N ARG A 102 12.79 -4.10 33.39
CA ARG A 102 13.47 -5.27 34.00
C ARG A 102 15.00 -5.26 33.93
N MET A 103 15.62 -4.16 33.47
CA MET A 103 17.09 -4.05 33.35
C MET A 103 17.78 -3.21 34.43
N ASN A 104 17.07 -2.66 35.41
CA ASN A 104 17.66 -1.78 36.45
C ASN A 104 17.78 -2.38 37.87
N LEU A 105 17.78 -3.71 38.03
CA LEU A 105 17.93 -4.36 39.35
C LEU A 105 19.10 -5.35 39.44
N ARG A 106 20.16 -5.15 38.64
CA ARG A 106 21.37 -5.98 38.75
C ARG A 106 22.66 -5.15 38.71
N SER A 107 22.72 -4.18 39.60
CA SER A 107 23.98 -3.61 40.10
C SER A 107 23.87 -3.54 41.61
N GLY A 108 23.87 -4.73 42.23
CA GLY A 108 24.21 -4.92 43.64
C GLY A 108 25.69 -5.30 43.74
#